data_AF-A0A0R3U392-F1
#
_entry.id   AF-A0A0R3U392-F1
#
_cell.length_a   1.000
_cell.length_b   1.000
_cell.length_c   1.000
_cell.angle_alpha   90.00
_cell.angle_beta   90.00
_cell.angle_gamma   90.00
#
_symmetry.space_group_name_H-M   'P 1'
#
loop_
_entity.id
_entity.type
_entity.pdbx_description
1 polymer ?
#
loop_
_entity_poly.entity_id
_entity_poly.type
_entity_poly.pdbx_seq_one_letter_code
_entity_poly.pdbx_strand_id
1 'polypeptide(L)'
;MATEVLTDLDPPKPSATSPSLDVPWVEKYRPVLLSEIVGNEATVQRLESFSCSGNVPHIIIAGPPGCGKTTSILCLARALLGNSYKDAVLELNASNDRGIDVVRNRIKMFAQKKVTLPPGRQKFIILDEADSMTEGAQQALRRTMEIYSKTTRFALACNDSSKLIEPIQSRCAVLRYSKLTSVQLMTRLLQVAKAEGVDYTEEGLEAVVFTAEGDMRQVSNDFTLYTHVMTRLSKAFAEAWSDDC
;
A
#
# COMPACT_ATOMS: atom_id res chain seq x y z
N MET A 1 -57.15 -14.15 -12.86
CA MET A 1 -56.86 -13.83 -11.44
C MET A 1 -55.47 -14.40 -11.19
N ALA A 2 -54.42 -13.57 -11.17
CA ALA A 2 -53.81 -13.03 -9.94
C ALA A 2 -53.56 -14.17 -8.93
N THR A 3 -52.35 -14.51 -8.47
CA THR A 3 -51.30 -13.64 -7.91
C THR A 3 -49.98 -14.45 -7.73
N GLU A 4 -48.84 -13.75 -7.67
CA GLU A 4 -47.47 -14.00 -7.14
C GLU A 4 -47.16 -15.36 -6.46
N VAL A 5 -45.94 -15.93 -6.49
CA VAL A 5 -44.74 -15.44 -5.79
C VAL A 5 -43.45 -15.90 -6.48
N LEU A 6 -42.60 -14.92 -6.84
CA LEU A 6 -41.16 -15.05 -7.05
C LEU A 6 -40.53 -15.35 -5.68
N THR A 7 -39.95 -16.53 -5.47
CA THR A 7 -39.09 -16.78 -4.31
C THR A 7 -37.63 -16.72 -4.72
N ASP A 8 -36.92 -15.84 -4.03
CA ASP A 8 -35.54 -15.44 -4.20
C ASP A 8 -34.55 -16.61 -4.32
N LEU A 9 -33.70 -16.54 -5.34
CA LEU A 9 -32.43 -17.26 -5.40
C LEU A 9 -31.46 -16.57 -4.44
N ASP A 10 -31.41 -17.05 -3.21
CA ASP A 10 -30.37 -16.68 -2.24
C ASP A 10 -28.97 -16.92 -2.84
N PRO A 11 -28.03 -15.96 -2.76
CA PRO A 11 -26.66 -16.17 -3.20
C PRO A 11 -25.97 -17.19 -2.28
N PRO A 12 -25.01 -17.99 -2.81
CA PRO A 12 -24.37 -19.06 -2.06
C PRO A 12 -23.62 -18.49 -0.86
N LYS A 13 -23.99 -18.94 0.35
CA LYS A 13 -23.27 -18.65 1.59
C LYS A 13 -21.81 -19.09 1.43
N PRO A 14 -20.81 -18.24 1.73
CA PRO A 14 -19.42 -18.63 1.67
C PRO A 14 -19.16 -19.72 2.72
N SER A 15 -18.78 -20.90 2.23
CA SER A 15 -18.41 -22.07 2.99
C SER A 15 -17.25 -21.76 3.95
N ALA A 16 -17.45 -22.13 5.22
CA ALA A 16 -16.45 -22.12 6.27
C ALA A 16 -15.16 -22.80 5.78
N THR A 17 -14.08 -22.03 5.68
CA THR A 17 -12.74 -22.51 5.37
C THR A 17 -11.87 -22.14 6.57
N SER A 18 -11.17 -23.14 7.12
CA SER A 18 -10.09 -23.16 8.14
C SER A 18 -9.56 -21.81 8.67
N PRO A 19 -9.16 -21.69 9.95
CA PRO A 19 -8.63 -20.44 10.51
C PRO A 19 -7.34 -20.06 9.78
N SER A 20 -7.49 -19.22 8.76
CA SER A 20 -6.39 -18.64 8.02
C SER A 20 -5.67 -17.71 8.99
N LEU A 21 -4.39 -17.96 9.23
CA LEU A 21 -3.42 -17.06 9.90
C LEU A 21 -3.94 -15.61 9.91
N ASP A 22 -4.29 -15.09 11.09
CA ASP A 22 -4.81 -13.72 11.28
C ASP A 22 -3.91 -12.73 10.54
N VAL A 23 -4.34 -12.32 9.34
CA VAL A 23 -3.60 -11.36 8.53
C VAL A 23 -3.62 -10.05 9.31
N PRO A 24 -2.45 -9.44 9.60
CA PRO A 24 -2.39 -8.18 10.32
C PRO A 24 -3.32 -7.15 9.69
N TRP A 25 -4.05 -6.37 10.49
CA TRP A 25 -5.04 -5.42 9.95
C TRP A 25 -4.40 -4.36 9.05
N VAL A 26 -3.12 -4.05 9.26
CA VAL A 26 -2.31 -3.23 8.34
C VAL A 26 -2.40 -3.73 6.89
N GLU A 27 -2.32 -5.03 6.67
CA GLU A 27 -2.38 -5.64 5.35
C GLU A 27 -3.83 -5.89 4.91
N LYS A 28 -4.70 -6.32 5.84
CA LYS A 28 -6.13 -6.55 5.55
C LYS A 28 -6.84 -5.28 5.06
N TYR A 29 -6.53 -4.14 5.68
CA TYR A 29 -7.10 -2.83 5.35
C TYR A 29 -6.17 -1.97 4.50
N ARG A 30 -5.15 -2.56 3.86
CA ARG A 30 -4.29 -1.83 2.92
C ARG A 30 -5.15 -1.34 1.73
N PRO A 31 -5.20 -0.03 1.47
CA PRO A 31 -5.97 0.52 0.35
C PRO A 31 -5.63 -0.19 -0.99
N VAL A 32 -6.67 -0.46 -1.77
CA VAL A 32 -6.55 -1.06 -3.11
C VAL A 32 -6.78 -0.01 -4.19
N LEU A 33 -7.58 1.01 -3.88
CA LEU A 33 -7.91 2.12 -4.76
C LEU A 33 -7.19 3.41 -4.34
N LEU A 34 -6.95 4.30 -5.30
CA LEU A 34 -6.41 5.64 -5.01
C LEU A 34 -7.36 6.48 -4.15
N SER A 35 -8.67 6.30 -4.33
CA SER A 35 -9.73 6.99 -3.59
C SER A 35 -9.84 6.60 -2.12
N GLU A 36 -9.27 5.45 -1.74
CA GLU A 36 -9.26 4.96 -0.36
C GLU A 36 -8.05 5.50 0.44
N ILE A 37 -7.10 6.13 -0.23
CA ILE A 37 -5.89 6.66 0.39
C ILE A 37 -6.25 7.95 1.11
N VAL A 38 -6.03 7.97 2.41
CA VAL A 38 -6.30 9.13 3.24
C VAL A 38 -5.05 10.01 3.31
N GLY A 39 -5.26 11.31 3.13
CA GLY A 39 -4.24 12.35 3.26
C GLY A 39 -3.44 12.62 1.98
N ASN A 40 -2.62 13.68 2.04
CA ASN A 40 -1.84 14.17 0.89
C ASN A 40 -2.69 14.36 -0.39
N GLU A 41 -3.90 14.92 -0.25
CA GLU A 41 -4.92 15.00 -1.31
C GLU A 41 -4.38 15.60 -2.62
N ALA A 42 -3.61 16.68 -2.56
CA ALA A 42 -3.02 17.30 -3.74
C ALA A 42 -2.03 16.39 -4.49
N THR A 43 -1.41 15.43 -3.80
CA THR A 43 -0.52 14.44 -4.40
C THR A 43 -1.32 13.24 -4.93
N VAL A 44 -2.36 12.80 -4.22
CA VAL A 44 -3.27 11.74 -4.68
C VAL A 44 -4.01 12.17 -5.95
N GLN A 45 -4.54 13.39 -6.01
CA GLN A 45 -5.18 13.96 -7.21
C GLN A 45 -4.24 14.00 -8.42
N ARG A 46 -2.95 14.28 -8.20
CA ARG A 46 -1.93 14.21 -9.25
C ARG A 46 -1.73 12.78 -9.75
N LEU A 47 -1.69 11.79 -8.85
CA LEU A 47 -1.62 10.37 -9.22
C LEU A 47 -2.87 9.92 -9.99
N GLU A 48 -4.06 10.38 -9.61
CA GLU A 48 -5.30 10.12 -10.35
C GLU A 48 -5.26 10.71 -11.76
N SER A 49 -4.75 11.94 -11.91
CA SER A 49 -4.55 12.57 -13.21
C SER A 49 -3.60 11.77 -14.10
N PHE A 50 -2.53 11.21 -13.53
CA PHE A 50 -1.62 10.31 -14.24
C PHE A 50 -2.29 8.99 -14.63
N SER A 51 -3.15 8.43 -13.76
CA SER A 51 -3.93 7.24 -14.06
C SER A 51 -4.87 7.45 -15.25
N CYS A 52 -5.57 8.59 -15.29
CA CYS A 52 -6.53 8.93 -16.35
C CYS A 52 -5.83 9.21 -17.69
N SER A 53 -4.71 9.95 -17.68
CA SER A 53 -3.96 10.27 -18.90
C SER A 53 -3.19 9.09 -19.48
N GLY A 54 -2.90 8.06 -18.68
CA GLY A 54 -2.20 6.84 -19.09
C GLY A 54 -0.69 6.99 -19.33
N ASN A 55 -0.18 8.22 -19.51
CA ASN A 55 1.24 8.50 -19.68
C ASN A 55 1.87 8.98 -18.36
N VAL A 56 2.34 8.04 -17.57
CA VAL A 56 2.94 8.35 -16.27
C VAL A 56 4.45 8.60 -16.42
N PRO A 57 5.01 9.71 -15.91
CA PRO A 57 6.45 9.90 -15.85
C PRO A 57 7.10 8.89 -14.89
N HIS A 58 8.43 8.87 -14.80
CA HIS A 58 9.04 8.23 -13.63
C HIS A 58 8.65 9.03 -12.38
N ILE A 59 8.32 8.36 -11.29
CA ILE A 59 7.85 9.02 -10.07
C ILE A 59 8.76 8.68 -8.89
N ILE A 60 9.01 9.66 -8.04
CA ILE A 60 9.64 9.47 -6.73
C ILE A 60 8.61 9.93 -5.71
N ILE A 61 8.25 9.05 -4.77
CA ILE A 61 7.43 9.40 -3.62
C ILE A 61 8.33 9.46 -2.39
N ALA A 62 8.52 10.66 -1.87
CA ALA A 62 9.37 10.91 -0.70
C ALA A 62 8.52 11.40 0.47
N GLY A 63 8.77 10.89 1.68
CA GLY A 63 8.06 11.35 2.87
C GLY A 63 8.25 10.43 4.08
N PRO A 64 7.66 10.76 5.23
CA PRO A 64 7.80 9.97 6.45
C PRO A 64 7.27 8.53 6.30
N PRO A 65 7.70 7.58 7.16
CA PRO A 65 7.10 6.25 7.21
C PRO A 65 5.60 6.33 7.52
N GLY A 66 4.85 5.28 7.19
CA GLY A 66 3.43 5.20 7.54
C GLY A 66 2.47 6.09 6.74
N CYS A 67 2.96 6.94 5.84
CA CYS A 67 2.13 7.90 5.09
C CYS A 67 1.50 7.32 3.80
N GLY A 68 1.60 6.01 3.57
CA GLY A 68 0.99 5.35 2.40
C GLY A 68 1.79 5.41 1.10
N LYS A 69 3.07 5.77 1.10
CA LYS A 69 3.91 5.89 -0.12
C LYS A 69 3.84 4.66 -1.03
N THR A 70 4.20 3.49 -0.49
CA THR A 70 4.19 2.21 -1.22
C THR A 70 2.78 1.88 -1.69
N THR A 71 1.79 2.05 -0.82
CA THR A 71 0.37 1.84 -1.14
C THR A 71 -0.08 2.68 -2.32
N SER A 72 0.27 3.97 -2.36
CA SER A 72 -0.09 4.88 -3.47
C SER A 72 0.47 4.43 -4.81
N ILE A 73 1.72 3.94 -4.84
CA ILE A 73 2.33 3.42 -6.05
C ILE A 73 1.62 2.14 -6.50
N LEU A 74 1.31 1.23 -5.56
CA LEU A 74 0.60 -0.01 -5.85
C LEU A 74 -0.81 0.27 -6.38
N CYS A 75 -1.55 1.20 -5.77
CA CYS A 75 -2.87 1.62 -6.24
C CYS A 75 -2.81 2.24 -7.63
N LEU A 76 -1.82 3.09 -7.90
CA LEU A 76 -1.60 3.66 -9.23
C LEU A 76 -1.32 2.55 -10.27
N ALA A 77 -0.43 1.62 -9.95
CA ALA A 77 -0.09 0.52 -10.85
C ALA A 77 -1.28 -0.40 -11.12
N ARG A 78 -2.13 -0.66 -10.11
CA ARG A 78 -3.39 -1.39 -10.27
C ARG A 78 -4.38 -0.66 -11.16
N ALA A 79 -4.58 0.64 -10.94
CA ALA A 79 -5.47 1.46 -11.77
C ALA A 79 -4.99 1.53 -13.24
N LEU A 80 -3.67 1.50 -13.46
CA LEU A 80 -3.07 1.55 -14.79
C LEU A 80 -2.98 0.20 -15.50
N LEU A 81 -2.85 -0.92 -14.80
CA LEU A 81 -2.60 -2.20 -15.46
C LEU A 81 -3.76 -3.17 -15.34
N GLY A 82 -4.66 -2.96 -14.37
CA GLY A 82 -5.81 -3.82 -14.13
C GLY A 82 -5.40 -5.30 -14.08
N ASN A 83 -5.96 -6.09 -14.99
CA ASN A 83 -5.69 -7.53 -15.08
C ASN A 83 -4.23 -7.87 -15.44
N SER A 84 -3.52 -6.98 -16.12
CA SER A 84 -2.11 -7.16 -16.50
C SER A 84 -1.12 -6.82 -15.38
N TYR A 85 -1.61 -6.46 -14.18
CA TYR A 85 -0.77 -6.06 -13.05
C TYR A 85 0.32 -7.09 -12.72
N LYS A 86 -0.03 -8.38 -12.65
CA LYS A 86 0.92 -9.45 -12.26
C LYS A 86 2.09 -9.62 -13.23
N ASP A 87 1.86 -9.37 -14.52
CA ASP A 87 2.88 -9.55 -15.55
C ASP A 87 3.70 -8.30 -15.84
N ALA A 88 3.12 -7.13 -15.55
CA ALA A 88 3.65 -5.82 -15.92
C ALA A 88 4.13 -4.99 -14.74
N VAL A 89 4.00 -5.47 -13.49
CA VAL A 89 4.58 -4.86 -12.29
C VAL A 89 5.67 -5.76 -11.72
N LEU A 90 6.83 -5.16 -11.45
CA LEU A 90 7.89 -5.76 -10.64
C LEU A 90 8.05 -4.93 -9.37
N GLU A 91 7.76 -5.53 -8.21
CA GLU A 91 8.04 -4.94 -6.90
C GLU A 91 9.35 -5.50 -6.36
N LEU A 92 10.25 -4.61 -5.93
CA LEU A 92 11.48 -4.95 -5.24
C LEU A 92 11.60 -4.08 -3.99
N ASN A 93 11.87 -4.72 -2.85
CA ASN A 93 12.28 -4.00 -1.66
C ASN A 93 13.82 -3.92 -1.63
N ALA A 94 14.35 -2.71 -1.79
CA ALA A 94 15.78 -2.48 -1.89
C ALA A 94 16.57 -2.87 -0.63
N SER A 95 15.93 -2.90 0.55
CA SER A 95 16.60 -3.29 1.79
C SER A 95 16.72 -4.79 2.00
N ASN A 96 15.89 -5.62 1.35
CA ASN A 96 15.95 -7.07 1.49
C ASN A 96 16.71 -7.72 0.33
N ASP A 97 16.50 -7.25 -0.90
CA ASP A 97 17.17 -7.78 -2.09
C ASP A 97 18.56 -7.12 -2.31
N ARG A 98 19.39 -7.01 -1.26
CA ARG A 98 20.61 -6.17 -1.20
C ARG A 98 21.73 -6.49 -2.20
N GLY A 99 21.63 -7.56 -2.97
CA GLY A 99 22.64 -7.87 -3.98
C GLY A 99 22.59 -6.83 -5.10
N ILE A 100 23.60 -5.97 -5.21
CA ILE A 100 23.74 -4.98 -6.31
C ILE A 100 23.51 -5.66 -7.67
N ASP A 101 24.06 -6.86 -7.84
CA ASP A 101 23.93 -7.66 -9.06
C ASP A 101 22.53 -8.28 -9.22
N VAL A 102 21.87 -8.64 -8.13
CA VAL A 102 20.51 -9.22 -8.16
C VAL A 102 19.50 -8.16 -8.60
N VAL A 103 19.57 -6.96 -8.01
CA VAL A 103 18.71 -5.82 -8.38
C VAL A 103 18.96 -5.42 -9.82
N ARG A 104 20.23 -5.24 -10.20
CA ARG A 104 20.61 -4.86 -11.57
C ARG A 104 20.11 -5.87 -12.60
N ASN A 105 20.31 -7.17 -12.36
CA ASN A 105 19.94 -8.21 -13.31
C ASN A 105 18.43 -8.41 -13.37
N ARG A 106 17.71 -8.44 -12.23
CA ARG A 106 16.24 -8.55 -12.21
C ARG A 106 15.58 -7.38 -12.93
N ILE A 107 15.98 -6.14 -12.61
CA ILE A 107 15.44 -4.94 -13.26
C ILE A 107 15.72 -4.99 -14.76
N LYS A 108 16.95 -5.35 -15.17
CA LYS A 108 17.32 -5.43 -16.59
C LYS A 108 16.50 -6.49 -17.33
N MET A 109 16.39 -7.70 -16.77
CA MET A 109 15.61 -8.79 -17.38
C MET A 109 14.13 -8.42 -17.51
N PHE A 110 13.55 -7.80 -16.48
CA PHE A 110 12.15 -7.37 -16.52
C PHE A 110 11.93 -6.21 -17.49
N ALA A 111 12.86 -5.25 -17.55
CA ALA A 111 12.83 -4.16 -18.53
C ALA A 111 12.91 -4.68 -19.98
N GLN A 112 13.62 -5.79 -20.21
CA GLN A 112 13.72 -6.46 -21.51
C GLN A 112 12.52 -7.35 -21.86
N LYS A 113 11.81 -7.90 -20.86
CA LYS A 113 10.61 -8.74 -21.07
C LYS A 113 9.58 -7.99 -21.91
N LYS A 114 9.18 -8.53 -23.06
CA LYS A 114 8.08 -7.98 -23.85
C LYS A 114 6.77 -8.40 -23.22
N VAL A 115 5.95 -7.43 -22.83
CA VAL A 115 4.60 -7.64 -22.30
C VAL A 115 3.63 -6.88 -23.19
N THR A 116 2.60 -7.55 -23.67
CA THR A 116 1.52 -6.94 -24.46
C THR A 116 0.63 -6.14 -23.52
N LEU A 117 0.73 -4.81 -23.61
CA LEU A 117 -0.08 -3.88 -22.84
C LEU A 117 -0.98 -3.06 -23.78
N PRO A 118 -2.12 -2.55 -23.29
CA PRO A 118 -2.94 -1.60 -24.04
C PRO A 118 -2.14 -0.39 -24.51
N PRO A 119 -2.52 0.25 -25.64
CA PRO A 119 -1.81 1.41 -26.16
C PRO A 119 -1.70 2.52 -25.10
N GLY A 120 -0.49 3.06 -24.93
CA GLY A 120 -0.18 4.09 -23.95
C GLY A 120 0.18 3.57 -22.54
N ARG A 121 -0.02 2.29 -22.23
CA ARG A 121 0.37 1.71 -20.93
C ARG A 121 1.78 1.11 -20.98
N GLN A 122 2.52 1.28 -19.89
CA GLN A 122 3.92 0.85 -19.77
C GLN A 122 4.07 -0.05 -18.54
N LYS A 123 5.12 -0.88 -18.55
CA LYS A 123 5.46 -1.71 -17.38
C LYS A 123 5.87 -0.83 -16.22
N PHE A 124 5.64 -1.27 -14.99
CA PHE A 124 6.06 -0.59 -13.78
C PHE A 124 7.11 -1.39 -13.03
N ILE A 125 8.17 -0.71 -12.61
CA ILE A 125 9.14 -1.23 -11.65
C ILE A 125 9.02 -0.37 -10.40
N ILE A 126 8.61 -0.99 -9.31
CA ILE A 126 8.42 -0.38 -8.00
C ILE A 126 9.64 -0.72 -7.15
N LEU A 127 10.35 0.30 -6.70
CA LEU A 127 11.48 0.18 -5.80
C LEU A 127 11.09 0.79 -4.46
N ASP A 128 10.83 -0.04 -3.47
CA ASP A 128 10.61 0.43 -2.10
C ASP A 128 11.94 0.62 -1.38
N GLU A 129 11.98 1.58 -0.45
CA GLU A 129 13.17 1.96 0.32
C GLU A 129 14.38 2.28 -0.58
N ALA A 130 14.15 2.99 -1.68
CA ALA A 130 15.17 3.32 -2.67
C ALA A 130 16.36 4.13 -2.10
N ASP A 131 16.15 4.80 -0.96
CA ASP A 131 17.20 5.49 -0.19
C ASP A 131 18.19 4.55 0.51
N SER A 132 17.87 3.25 0.60
CA SER A 132 18.77 2.21 1.09
C SER A 132 19.69 1.64 0.00
N MET A 133 19.51 2.04 -1.26
CA MET A 133 20.36 1.58 -2.37
C MET A 133 21.74 2.23 -2.34
N THR A 134 22.78 1.43 -2.59
CA THR A 134 24.14 1.96 -2.79
C THR A 134 24.22 2.85 -4.02
N GLU A 135 25.11 3.84 -4.02
CA GLU A 135 25.31 4.73 -5.17
C GLU A 135 25.62 3.97 -6.46
N GLY A 136 26.42 2.90 -6.38
CA GLY A 136 26.72 2.05 -7.53
C GLY A 136 25.47 1.39 -8.15
N ALA A 137 24.52 0.95 -7.32
CA ALA A 137 23.26 0.41 -7.79
C ALA A 137 22.38 1.50 -8.43
N GLN A 138 22.35 2.70 -7.84
CA GLN A 138 21.63 3.84 -8.39
C GLN A 138 22.19 4.27 -9.77
N GLN A 139 23.51 4.28 -9.94
CA GLN A 139 24.15 4.57 -11.24
C GLN A 139 23.79 3.53 -12.32
N ALA A 140 23.73 2.24 -11.95
CA ALA A 140 23.29 1.18 -12.85
C ALA A 140 21.80 1.32 -13.21
N LEU A 141 20.97 1.71 -12.24
CA LEU A 141 19.55 1.97 -12.43
C LEU A 141 19.32 3.11 -13.42
N ARG A 142 20.02 4.24 -13.26
CA ARG A 142 19.94 5.41 -14.15
C ARG A 142 20.03 5.02 -15.63
N ARG A 143 21.04 4.22 -16.00
CA ARG A 143 21.23 3.77 -17.40
C ARG A 143 20.04 2.95 -17.90
N THR A 144 19.48 2.13 -17.03
CA THR A 144 18.31 1.29 -17.35
C THR A 144 17.05 2.13 -17.52
N MET A 145 16.87 3.16 -16.69
CA MET A 145 15.78 4.14 -16.81
C MET A 145 15.82 4.87 -18.16
N GLU A 146 17.00 5.30 -18.59
CA GLU A 146 17.17 6.01 -19.88
C GLU A 146 16.84 5.10 -21.06
N ILE A 147 17.43 3.90 -21.12
CA ILE A 147 17.30 2.97 -22.26
C ILE A 147 15.85 2.48 -22.43
N TYR A 148 15.16 2.16 -21.32
CA TYR A 148 13.85 1.53 -21.36
C TYR A 148 12.68 2.48 -21.04
N SER A 149 12.93 3.78 -20.97
CA SER A 149 11.94 4.86 -20.68
C SER A 149 10.64 4.77 -21.51
N LYS A 150 10.71 4.29 -22.75
CA LYS A 150 9.54 4.13 -23.63
C LYS A 150 8.63 2.97 -23.25
N THR A 151 9.17 1.93 -22.61
CA THR A 151 8.47 0.66 -22.35
C THR A 151 8.20 0.42 -20.86
N THR A 152 9.01 1.02 -20.00
CA THR A 152 9.04 0.75 -18.56
C THR A 152 9.15 2.06 -17.80
N ARG A 153 8.31 2.22 -16.78
CA ARG A 153 8.31 3.33 -15.82
C ARG A 153 8.76 2.85 -14.47
N PHE A 154 9.49 3.72 -13.79
CA PHE A 154 10.02 3.50 -12.45
C PHE A 154 9.22 4.33 -11.46
N ALA A 155 8.85 3.69 -10.36
CA ALA A 155 8.24 4.32 -9.22
C ALA A 155 9.09 4.00 -7.99
N LEU A 156 9.72 5.03 -7.44
CA LEU A 156 10.64 4.89 -6.31
C LEU A 156 9.94 5.43 -5.06
N ALA A 157 9.87 4.64 -4.00
CA ALA A 157 9.48 5.10 -2.68
C ALA A 157 10.73 5.27 -1.82
N CYS A 158 10.87 6.41 -1.16
CA CYS A 158 11.95 6.66 -0.22
C CYS A 158 11.47 7.50 0.97
N ASN A 159 12.22 7.45 2.07
CA ASN A 159 11.96 8.36 3.18
C ASN A 159 12.59 9.73 2.92
N ASP A 160 13.81 9.72 2.40
CA ASP A 160 14.55 10.93 2.05
C ASP A 160 14.94 10.92 0.56
N SER A 161 14.45 11.92 -0.18
CA SER A 161 14.80 12.11 -1.59
C SER A 161 16.26 12.51 -1.78
N SER A 162 16.90 13.15 -0.79
CA SER A 162 18.28 13.66 -0.89
C SER A 162 19.32 12.55 -1.05
N LYS A 163 19.03 11.35 -0.54
CA LYS A 163 19.87 10.15 -0.66
C LYS A 163 19.87 9.54 -2.07
N LEU A 164 18.99 9.99 -2.95
CA LEU A 164 18.98 9.59 -4.35
C LEU A 164 19.92 10.48 -5.16
N ILE A 165 20.70 9.90 -6.07
CA ILE A 165 21.56 10.67 -6.96
C ILE A 165 20.75 11.63 -7.83
N GLU A 166 21.27 12.84 -8.06
CA GLU A 166 20.65 13.88 -8.89
C GLU A 166 20.23 13.39 -10.30
N PRO A 167 20.98 12.51 -10.99
CA PRO A 167 20.56 11.98 -12.29
C PRO A 167 19.23 11.20 -12.26
N ILE A 168 18.89 10.54 -11.14
CA ILE A 168 17.60 9.88 -11.00
C ILE A 168 16.52 10.92 -10.70
N GLN A 169 16.78 11.84 -9.75
CA GLN A 169 15.83 12.88 -9.36
C GLN A 169 15.40 13.74 -10.55
N SER A 170 16.34 14.19 -11.38
CA SER A 170 16.08 15.02 -12.57
C SER A 170 15.20 14.36 -13.63
N ARG A 171 15.08 13.03 -13.62
CA ARG A 171 14.27 12.24 -14.57
C ARG A 171 12.92 11.84 -14.01
N CYS A 172 12.64 12.17 -12.75
CA CYS A 172 11.43 11.76 -12.05
C CYS A 172 10.61 12.96 -11.58
N ALA A 173 9.29 12.81 -11.60
CA ALA A 173 8.39 13.70 -10.87
C ALA A 173 8.49 13.38 -9.38
N VAL A 174 9.00 14.34 -8.60
CA VAL A 174 9.14 14.21 -7.15
C VAL A 174 7.82 14.62 -6.48
N LEU A 175 7.17 13.64 -5.86
CA LEU A 175 5.95 13.79 -5.10
C LEU A 175 6.28 13.70 -3.61
N ARG A 176 6.05 14.78 -2.88
CA ARG A 176 6.32 14.84 -1.45
C ARG A 176 5.06 14.48 -0.66
N TYR A 177 5.22 13.55 0.27
CA TYR A 177 4.23 13.15 1.25
C TYR A 177 4.58 13.76 2.59
N SER A 178 3.55 14.18 3.31
CA SER A 178 3.59 14.69 4.66
C SER A 178 2.95 13.68 5.62
N LYS A 179 3.26 13.82 6.92
CA LYS A 179 2.59 13.08 7.98
C LYS A 179 1.08 13.31 7.91
N LEU A 180 0.31 12.28 8.26
CA LEU A 180 -1.15 12.38 8.28
C LEU A 180 -1.61 13.19 9.49
N THR A 181 -2.70 13.94 9.32
CA THR A 181 -3.32 14.67 10.43
C THR A 181 -4.08 13.72 11.34
N SER A 182 -4.26 14.08 12.61
CA SER A 182 -5.04 13.27 13.56
C SER A 182 -6.47 13.00 13.07
N VAL A 183 -7.08 13.98 12.39
CA VAL A 183 -8.42 13.84 11.78
C VAL A 183 -8.44 12.77 10.68
N GLN A 184 -7.40 12.76 9.84
CA GLN A 184 -7.24 11.78 8.76
C GLN A 184 -7.04 10.37 9.32
N LEU A 185 -6.17 10.21 10.32
CA LEU A 185 -5.94 8.94 11.01
C LEU A 185 -7.22 8.43 11.68
N MET A 186 -7.93 9.30 12.41
CA MET A 186 -9.19 8.98 13.08
C MET A 186 -10.25 8.49 12.08
N THR A 187 -10.39 9.18 10.95
CA THR A 187 -11.36 8.80 9.89
C THR A 187 -11.10 7.38 9.41
N ARG A 188 -9.84 7.01 9.18
CA ARG A 188 -9.50 5.65 8.73
C ARG A 188 -9.67 4.62 9.85
N LEU A 189 -9.30 4.97 11.09
CA LEU A 189 -9.44 4.09 12.24
C LEU A 189 -10.91 3.74 12.51
N LEU A 190 -11.81 4.72 12.40
CA LEU A 190 -13.26 4.50 12.53
C LEU A 190 -13.81 3.55 11.46
N GLN A 191 -13.29 3.60 10.23
CA GLN A 191 -13.69 2.65 9.17
C GLN A 191 -13.27 1.22 9.54
N VAL A 192 -12.05 1.05 10.06
CA VAL A 192 -11.54 -0.27 10.49
C VAL A 192 -12.34 -0.78 11.69
N ALA A 193 -12.59 0.06 12.70
CA ALA A 193 -13.34 -0.31 13.90
C ALA A 193 -14.77 -0.76 13.56
N LYS A 194 -15.46 -0.03 12.66
CA LYS A 194 -16.79 -0.39 12.18
C LYS A 194 -16.80 -1.69 11.36
N ALA A 195 -15.77 -1.93 10.56
CA ALA A 195 -15.68 -3.14 9.74
C ALA A 195 -15.42 -4.40 10.57
N GLU A 196 -14.64 -4.29 11.65
CA GLU A 196 -14.40 -5.40 12.59
C GLU A 196 -15.47 -5.53 13.69
N GLY A 197 -16.37 -4.55 13.83
CA GLY A 197 -17.39 -4.54 14.89
C GLY A 197 -16.79 -4.44 16.30
N VAL A 198 -15.68 -3.72 16.44
CA VAL A 198 -14.98 -3.54 17.71
C VAL A 198 -15.66 -2.46 18.53
N ASP A 199 -15.92 -2.73 19.80
CA ASP A 199 -16.35 -1.71 20.75
C ASP A 199 -15.20 -0.74 21.04
N TYR A 200 -15.46 0.56 20.89
CA TYR A 200 -14.47 1.61 21.12
C TYR A 200 -15.08 2.80 21.88
N THR A 201 -14.22 3.49 22.62
CA THR A 201 -14.50 4.82 23.19
C THR A 201 -13.78 5.88 22.36
N GLU A 202 -14.34 7.09 22.26
CA GLU A 202 -13.70 8.20 21.54
C GLU A 202 -12.32 8.51 22.13
N GLU A 203 -12.21 8.56 23.46
CA GLU A 203 -10.96 8.75 24.20
C GLU A 203 -9.93 7.66 23.88
N GLY A 204 -10.37 6.40 23.73
CA GLY A 204 -9.50 5.29 23.37
C GLY A 204 -8.93 5.44 21.96
N LEU A 205 -9.75 5.83 20.99
CA LEU A 205 -9.29 6.09 19.63
C LEU A 205 -8.34 7.29 19.57
N GLU A 206 -8.63 8.35 20.32
CA GLU A 206 -7.75 9.52 20.41
C GLU A 206 -6.39 9.17 20.99
N ALA A 207 -6.35 8.32 22.02
CA ALA A 207 -5.10 7.83 22.60
C ALA A 207 -4.24 7.07 21.58
N VAL A 208 -4.84 6.19 20.77
CA VAL A 208 -4.13 5.46 19.71
C VAL A 208 -3.59 6.41 18.63
N VAL A 209 -4.38 7.41 18.24
CA VAL A 209 -3.94 8.41 17.25
C VAL A 209 -2.82 9.28 17.81
N PHE A 210 -2.86 9.60 19.11
CA PHE A 210 -1.84 10.38 19.79
C PHE A 210 -0.48 9.66 19.86
N THR A 211 -0.47 8.35 20.14
CA THR A 211 0.77 7.56 20.22
C THR A 211 1.48 7.36 18.88
N ALA A 212 0.75 7.45 17.77
CA ALA A 212 1.26 7.13 16.45
C ALA A 212 1.92 8.29 15.69
N GLU A 213 1.85 9.52 16.21
CA GLU A 213 2.54 10.71 15.65
C GLU A 213 2.44 10.88 14.11
N GLY A 214 1.31 10.53 13.50
CA GLY A 214 1.08 10.66 12.06
C GLY A 214 1.38 9.40 11.21
N ASP A 215 1.75 8.27 11.83
CA ASP A 215 2.02 7.00 11.15
C ASP A 215 0.79 6.06 11.17
N MET A 216 0.15 5.85 10.00
CA MET A 216 -1.03 4.98 9.89
C MET A 216 -0.73 3.49 10.12
N ARG A 217 0.50 3.04 9.81
CA ARG A 217 0.91 1.66 10.03
C ARG A 217 1.01 1.39 11.53
N GLN A 218 1.59 2.33 12.27
CA GLN A 218 1.64 2.27 13.73
C GLN A 218 0.23 2.29 14.33
N VAL A 219 -0.63 3.24 13.93
CA VAL A 219 -2.05 3.27 14.38
C VAL A 219 -2.73 1.92 14.22
N SER A 220 -2.61 1.32 13.03
CA SER A 220 -3.28 0.05 12.73
C SER A 220 -2.71 -1.11 13.54
N ASN A 221 -1.40 -1.14 13.77
CA ASN A 221 -0.75 -2.14 14.61
C ASN A 221 -1.15 -2.02 16.07
N ASP A 222 -1.09 -0.80 16.62
CA ASP A 222 -1.44 -0.51 18.00
C ASP A 222 -2.92 -0.87 18.24
N PHE A 223 -3.81 -0.48 17.33
CA PHE A 223 -5.23 -0.84 17.40
C PHE A 223 -5.47 -2.35 17.34
N THR A 224 -4.76 -3.06 16.46
CA THR A 224 -4.83 -4.53 16.40
C THR A 224 -4.35 -5.16 17.71
N LEU A 225 -3.26 -4.65 18.27
CA LEU A 225 -2.70 -5.16 19.52
C LEU A 225 -3.68 -4.96 20.68
N TYR A 226 -4.24 -3.77 20.85
CA TYR A 226 -5.17 -3.47 21.93
C TYR A 226 -6.44 -4.33 21.88
N THR A 227 -7.00 -4.52 20.69
CA THR A 227 -8.20 -5.37 20.50
C THR A 227 -7.93 -6.84 20.81
N HIS A 228 -6.78 -7.37 20.38
CA HIS A 228 -6.40 -8.75 20.68
C HIS A 228 -6.11 -8.96 22.16
N VAL A 229 -5.42 -8.02 22.82
CA VAL A 229 -5.14 -8.08 24.26
C VAL A 229 -6.43 -8.04 25.06
N MET A 230 -7.34 -7.11 24.75
CA MET A 230 -8.63 -7.01 25.45
C MET A 230 -9.49 -8.27 25.27
N THR A 231 -9.52 -8.83 24.07
CA THR A 231 -10.27 -10.08 23.79
C THR A 231 -9.66 -11.27 24.52
N ARG A 232 -8.33 -11.36 24.61
CA ARG A 232 -7.67 -12.44 25.35
C ARG A 232 -7.83 -12.31 26.86
N LEU A 233 -7.74 -11.10 27.40
CA LEU A 233 -7.97 -10.85 28.81
C LEU A 233 -9.42 -11.17 29.20
N SER A 234 -10.41 -10.70 28.44
CA SER A 234 -11.82 -11.02 28.72
C SER A 234 -12.12 -12.51 28.65
N LYS A 235 -11.55 -13.25 27.69
CA LYS A 235 -11.66 -14.72 27.64
C LYS A 235 -11.00 -15.39 28.84
N ALA A 236 -9.77 -14.99 29.19
CA ALA A 236 -9.06 -15.55 30.34
C ALA A 236 -9.82 -15.27 31.65
N PHE A 237 -10.41 -14.08 31.80
CA PHE A 237 -11.30 -13.77 32.92
C PHE A 237 -12.59 -14.61 32.88
N ALA A 238 -13.23 -14.80 31.73
CA ALA A 238 -14.43 -15.64 31.65
C ALA A 238 -14.15 -17.12 31.97
N GLU A 239 -13.02 -17.66 31.51
CA GLU A 239 -12.58 -19.03 31.81
C GLU A 239 -12.24 -19.19 33.29
N ALA A 240 -11.47 -18.25 33.87
CA ALA A 240 -11.09 -18.29 35.28
C ALA A 240 -12.29 -18.24 36.26
N TRP A 241 -13.42 -17.64 35.84
CA TRP A 241 -14.64 -17.56 36.66
C TRP A 241 -15.65 -18.66 36.34
N SER A 242 -15.43 -19.45 35.29
CA SER A 242 -16.28 -20.60 34.94
C SER A 242 -15.86 -21.89 35.63
N ASP A 243 -14.62 -21.98 36.13
CA ASP A 243 -14.09 -23.15 36.85
C ASP A 243 -14.38 -23.13 38.37
N ASP A 244 -14.97 -22.04 38.89
CA ASP A 244 -15.33 -21.85 40.31
C ASP A 244 -16.85 -22.08 40.60
N CYS A 245 -17.59 -22.75 39.70
CA CYS A 245 -19.00 -23.16 39.89
C CYS A 245 -19.20 -24.68 39.76
#